data_AF-A0A1G3PIH8-F1
#
_entry.id   AF-A0A1G3PIH8-F1
#
_cell.length_a   1.000
_cell.length_b   1.000
_cell.length_c   1.000
_cell.angle_alpha   90.00
_cell.angle_beta   90.00
_cell.angle_gamma   90.00
#
_symmetry.space_group_name_H-M   'P 1'
#
loop_
_entity.id
_entity.type
_entity.pdbx_description
1 polymer ?
#
loop_
_entity_poly.entity_id
_entity_poly.type
_entity_poly.pdbx_seq_one_letter_code
_entity_poly.pdbx_strand_id
1 'polypeptide(L)'
;MKTIRNILRWLLGGSFTLIIAACYGIPADYQGKNVKIKCKNTNDQPIPGLELKVLENGLDSSWNTTDAEGTADFFIPEFVSASLMIRAADIDGLSNLGDFQTMILSNLTYGTIETNYTFILTNK
;
A
#
# COMPACT_ATOMS: atom_id res chain seq x y z
N MET A 1 47.57 20.48 23.07
CA MET A 1 47.04 19.12 22.80
C MET A 1 45.57 18.90 23.19
N LYS A 2 45.03 19.49 24.28
CA LYS A 2 43.62 19.28 24.69
C LYS A 2 42.57 19.87 23.73
N THR A 3 42.85 21.01 23.10
CA THR A 3 41.94 21.72 22.19
C THR A 3 41.73 21.00 20.85
N ILE A 4 42.79 20.47 20.25
CA ILE A 4 42.73 19.70 18.99
C ILE A 4 41.88 18.42 19.17
N ARG A 5 42.02 17.74 20.31
CA ARG A 5 41.25 16.53 20.63
C ARG A 5 39.74 16.82 20.75
N ASN A 6 39.38 18.00 21.24
CA ASN A 6 37.97 18.39 21.38
C ASN A 6 37.34 18.79 20.04
N ILE A 7 38.10 19.46 19.16
CA ILE A 7 37.65 19.81 17.80
C ILE A 7 37.43 18.55 16.95
N LEU A 8 38.36 17.60 16.97
CA LEU A 8 38.23 16.31 16.27
C LEU A 8 36.98 15.53 16.72
N ARG A 9 36.68 15.52 18.03
CA ARG A 9 35.48 14.89 18.57
C ARG A 9 34.19 15.58 18.11
N TRP A 10 34.20 16.90 17.97
CA TRP A 10 33.05 17.66 17.48
C TRP A 10 32.81 17.43 15.99
N LEU A 11 33.88 17.39 15.18
CA LEU A 11 33.81 17.15 13.74
C LEU A 11 33.35 15.71 13.40
N LEU A 12 33.83 14.72 14.15
CA LEU A 12 33.41 13.32 14.03
C LEU A 12 31.98 13.06 14.53
N GLY A 13 31.46 13.87 15.46
CA GLY A 13 30.08 13.73 15.94
C GLY A 13 29.04 14.41 15.04
N GLY A 14 29.36 15.61 14.53
CA GLY A 14 28.41 16.42 13.75
C GLY A 14 28.38 16.12 12.25
N SER A 15 29.50 15.70 11.65
CA SER A 15 29.55 15.50 10.19
C SER A 15 28.96 14.15 9.76
N PHE A 16 29.07 13.12 10.60
CA PHE A 16 28.55 11.78 10.30
C PHE A 16 27.03 11.69 10.46
N THR A 17 26.44 12.51 11.34
CA THR A 17 24.98 12.57 11.52
C THR A 17 24.28 13.17 10.29
N LEU A 18 24.88 14.17 9.64
CA LEU A 18 24.33 14.77 8.41
C LEU A 18 24.42 13.82 7.19
N ILE A 19 25.49 13.02 7.08
CA ILE A 19 25.64 12.07 5.97
C ILE A 19 24.64 10.92 6.08
N ILE A 20 24.39 10.40 7.29
CA ILE A 20 23.39 9.34 7.49
C ILE A 20 21.97 9.88 7.21
N ALA A 21 21.67 11.11 7.61
CA ALA A 21 20.38 11.74 7.30
C ALA A 21 20.18 12.00 5.79
N ALA A 22 21.24 12.30 5.03
CA ALA A 22 21.14 12.48 3.58
C ALA A 22 20.96 11.17 2.81
N CYS A 23 21.49 10.05 3.31
CA CYS A 23 21.38 8.75 2.66
C CYS A 23 20.13 7.94 3.06
N TYR A 24 19.56 8.22 4.24
CA TYR A 24 18.42 7.47 4.80
C TYR A 24 17.27 8.36 5.28
N GLY A 25 17.32 9.67 4.99
CA GLY A 25 16.21 10.58 5.27
C GLY A 25 15.05 10.27 4.35
N ILE A 26 13.97 9.70 4.91
CA ILE A 26 12.65 9.78 4.30
C ILE A 26 12.32 11.28 4.23
N PRO A 27 12.04 11.86 3.05
CA PRO A 27 11.69 13.28 2.97
C PRO A 27 10.52 13.54 3.93
N ALA A 28 10.61 14.65 4.69
CA ALA A 28 9.61 15.00 5.69
C ALA A 28 8.18 15.11 5.09
N ASP A 29 8.09 15.31 3.78
CA ASP A 29 6.87 15.40 2.99
C ASP A 29 6.49 14.08 2.30
N TYR A 30 6.97 12.92 2.77
CA TYR A 30 6.51 11.62 2.28
C TYR A 30 5.06 11.40 2.72
N GLN A 31 4.13 11.90 1.93
CA GLN A 31 2.69 11.77 2.13
C GLN A 31 2.12 10.64 1.27
N GLY A 32 1.03 10.06 1.75
CA GLY A 32 0.32 9.00 1.07
C GLY A 32 -0.99 8.67 1.77
N LYS A 33 -1.81 7.88 1.10
CA LYS A 33 -3.10 7.41 1.62
C LYS A 33 -2.99 5.93 1.97
N ASN A 34 -3.45 5.58 3.18
CA ASN A 34 -3.76 4.19 3.50
C ASN A 34 -5.16 3.90 2.95
N VAL A 35 -5.23 3.01 1.96
CA VAL A 35 -6.44 2.57 1.30
C VAL A 35 -6.79 1.19 1.82
N LYS A 36 -7.92 1.12 2.53
CA LYS A 36 -8.50 -0.11 3.05
C LYS A 36 -9.57 -0.60 2.11
N ILE A 37 -9.52 -1.87 1.73
CA ILE A 37 -10.54 -2.50 0.90
C ILE A 37 -11.11 -3.68 1.66
N LYS A 38 -12.43 -3.66 1.84
CA LYS A 38 -13.18 -4.76 2.45
C LYS A 38 -13.94 -5.52 1.37
N CYS A 39 -13.69 -6.82 1.26
CA CYS A 39 -14.36 -7.73 0.34
C CYS A 39 -15.36 -8.59 1.11
N LYS A 40 -16.60 -8.61 0.63
CA LYS A 40 -17.67 -9.43 1.18
C LYS A 40 -18.51 -10.04 0.06
N ASN A 41 -19.21 -11.13 0.35
CA ASN A 41 -20.18 -11.71 -0.58
C ASN A 41 -21.54 -10.99 -0.50
N THR A 42 -22.50 -11.43 -1.31
CA THR A 42 -23.86 -10.89 -1.34
C THR A 42 -24.66 -11.13 -0.05
N ASN A 43 -24.19 -12.01 0.84
CA ASN A 43 -24.78 -12.28 2.16
C ASN A 43 -24.07 -11.50 3.28
N ASP A 44 -23.30 -10.47 2.95
CA ASP A 44 -22.48 -9.68 3.87
C ASP A 44 -21.39 -10.46 4.63
N GLN A 45 -21.06 -11.68 4.20
CA GLN A 45 -19.98 -12.46 4.80
C GLN A 45 -18.62 -11.99 4.26
N PRO A 46 -17.62 -11.78 5.12
CA PRO A 46 -16.26 -11.44 4.67
C PRO A 46 -15.66 -12.58 3.86
N ILE A 47 -14.87 -12.23 2.83
CA ILE A 47 -14.20 -13.20 1.97
C ILE A 47 -12.69 -13.13 2.24
N PRO A 48 -12.12 -14.08 2.99
CA PRO A 48 -10.68 -14.19 3.17
C PRO A 48 -9.99 -14.75 1.94
N GLY A 49 -8.68 -14.52 1.79
CA GLY A 49 -7.84 -15.16 0.79
C GLY A 49 -7.95 -14.62 -0.65
N LEU A 50 -8.73 -13.56 -0.90
CA LEU A 50 -8.79 -12.93 -2.21
C LEU A 50 -7.52 -12.16 -2.52
N GLU A 51 -7.01 -12.29 -3.74
CA GLU A 51 -5.91 -11.48 -4.23
C GLU A 51 -6.42 -10.08 -4.58
N LEU A 52 -5.87 -9.05 -3.94
CA LEU A 52 -6.04 -7.67 -4.34
C LEU A 52 -4.76 -7.14 -4.95
N LYS A 53 -4.89 -6.44 -6.08
CA LYS A 53 -3.80 -5.75 -6.76
C LYS A 53 -4.14 -4.30 -6.99
N VAL A 54 -3.18 -3.43 -6.74
CA VAL A 54 -3.18 -2.05 -7.23
C VAL A 54 -2.33 -1.99 -8.47
N LEU A 55 -2.92 -1.50 -9.55
CA LEU A 55 -2.23 -1.31 -10.83
C LEU A 55 -2.03 0.18 -11.07
N GLU A 56 -0.80 0.55 -11.41
CA GLU A 56 -0.40 1.90 -11.82
C GLU A 56 -0.13 1.89 -13.32
N ASN A 57 -0.88 2.69 -14.09
CA ASN A 57 -0.87 2.68 -15.55
C ASN A 57 -1.06 1.28 -16.17
N GLY A 58 -1.83 0.42 -15.48
CA GLY A 58 -2.08 -0.96 -15.91
C GLY A 58 -0.96 -1.96 -15.60
N LEU A 59 0.09 -1.55 -14.89
CA LEU A 59 1.14 -2.45 -14.40
C LEU A 59 0.93 -2.74 -12.92
N ASP A 60 1.18 -3.98 -12.50
CA ASP A 60 1.11 -4.39 -11.10
C ASP A 60 2.12 -3.57 -10.26
N SER A 61 1.62 -2.72 -9.35
CA SER A 61 2.43 -1.89 -8.45
C SER A 61 2.57 -2.57 -7.09
N SER A 62 1.44 -2.94 -6.49
CA SER A 62 1.39 -3.64 -5.21
C SER A 62 0.27 -4.68 -5.19
N TRP A 63 0.44 -5.69 -4.35
CA TRP A 63 -0.54 -6.75 -4.16
C TRP A 63 -0.62 -7.14 -2.69
N ASN A 64 -1.78 -7.61 -2.27
CA ASN A 64 -2.05 -8.11 -0.93
C ASN A 64 -3.18 -9.14 -1.00
N THR A 65 -3.40 -9.88 0.09
CA THR A 65 -4.48 -10.87 0.21
C THR A 65 -5.42 -10.46 1.34
N THR A 66 -6.72 -10.71 1.19
CA THR A 66 -7.67 -10.41 2.29
C THR A 66 -7.44 -11.30 3.50
N ASP A 67 -7.50 -10.69 4.69
CA ASP A 67 -7.47 -11.37 5.98
C ASP A 67 -8.81 -12.07 6.32
N ALA A 68 -8.91 -12.64 7.53
CA ALA A 68 -10.10 -13.35 8.01
C ALA A 68 -11.36 -12.46 8.04
N GLU A 69 -11.19 -11.15 8.19
CA GLU A 69 -12.22 -10.13 8.19
C GLU A 69 -12.55 -9.63 6.76
N GLY A 70 -11.93 -10.22 5.74
CA GLY A 70 -12.11 -9.87 4.34
C GLY A 70 -11.45 -8.55 3.96
N THR A 71 -10.44 -8.11 4.70
CA THR A 71 -9.83 -6.78 4.56
C THR A 71 -8.43 -6.89 3.98
N ALA A 72 -8.06 -5.94 3.11
CA ALA A 72 -6.70 -5.72 2.67
C ALA A 72 -6.39 -4.21 2.69
N ASP A 73 -5.18 -3.87 3.13
CA ASP A 73 -4.70 -2.50 3.22
C ASP A 73 -3.55 -2.26 2.21
N PHE A 74 -3.56 -1.07 1.61
CA PHE A 74 -2.55 -0.60 0.66
C PHE A 74 -2.08 0.79 1.04
N PHE A 75 -0.79 1.07 0.87
CA PHE A 75 -0.26 2.43 0.95
C PHE A 75 -0.07 2.98 -0.46
N ILE A 76 -0.73 4.09 -0.76
CA ILE A 76 -0.63 4.79 -2.05
C ILE A 76 0.14 6.10 -1.83
N PRO A 77 1.36 6.24 -2.35
CA PRO A 77 2.13 7.48 -2.23
C PRO A 77 1.52 8.65 -3.03
N GLU A 78 1.69 9.88 -2.56
CA GLU A 78 1.18 11.10 -3.22
C GLU A 78 1.79 11.37 -4.59
N PHE A 79 3.06 11.01 -4.78
CA PHE A 79 3.76 11.23 -6.06
C PHE A 79 3.27 10.32 -7.20
N VAL A 80 2.30 9.43 -6.94
CA VAL A 80 1.67 8.62 -7.96
C VAL A 80 0.75 9.51 -8.81
N SER A 81 1.28 9.96 -9.95
CA SER A 81 0.55 10.68 -11.00
C SER A 81 -0.12 9.75 -12.03
N ALA A 82 0.07 8.44 -11.87
CA ALA A 82 -0.45 7.40 -12.75
C ALA A 82 -1.95 7.18 -12.59
N SER A 83 -2.59 6.62 -13.63
CA SER A 83 -3.95 6.07 -13.48
C SER A 83 -3.88 4.86 -12.57
N LEU A 84 -4.73 4.82 -11.56
CA LEU A 84 -4.84 3.74 -10.60
C LEU A 84 -6.03 2.83 -10.94
N MET A 85 -5.82 1.53 -10.75
CA MET A 85 -6.88 0.52 -10.73
C MET A 85 -6.70 -0.40 -9.54
N ILE A 86 -7.81 -0.85 -8.96
CA ILE A 86 -7.81 -1.85 -7.90
C ILE A 86 -8.55 -3.07 -8.43
N ARG A 87 -7.89 -4.23 -8.43
CA ARG A 87 -8.46 -5.50 -8.88
C ARG A 87 -8.55 -6.45 -7.69
N ALA A 88 -9.72 -7.00 -7.44
CA ALA A 88 -9.91 -8.14 -6.54
C ALA A 88 -10.20 -9.39 -7.38
N ALA A 89 -9.41 -10.45 -7.20
CA ALA A 89 -9.52 -11.69 -7.94
C ALA A 89 -9.40 -12.89 -7.00
N ASP A 90 -10.22 -13.89 -7.28
CA ASP A 90 -10.08 -15.20 -6.69
C ASP A 90 -9.06 -16.01 -7.50
N ILE A 91 -7.98 -16.42 -6.83
CA ILE A 91 -6.82 -17.09 -7.45
C ILE A 91 -6.76 -18.59 -7.15
N ASP A 92 -7.50 -19.07 -6.16
CA ASP A 92 -7.38 -20.45 -5.69
C ASP A 92 -8.70 -21.24 -5.70
N GLY A 93 -9.85 -20.58 -5.85
CA GLY A 93 -11.17 -21.17 -6.15
C GLY A 93 -11.75 -22.12 -5.09
N LEU A 94 -10.99 -22.47 -4.05
CA LEU A 94 -11.40 -23.43 -3.02
C LEU A 94 -11.10 -22.98 -1.59
N SER A 95 -10.17 -22.03 -1.38
CA SER A 95 -9.85 -21.55 -0.01
C SER A 95 -10.70 -20.35 0.42
N ASN A 96 -11.37 -19.69 -0.53
CA ASN A 96 -12.00 -18.38 -0.33
C ASN A 96 -13.51 -18.44 0.00
N LEU A 97 -14.02 -19.57 0.49
CA LEU A 97 -15.47 -19.81 0.71
C LEU A 97 -16.31 -19.94 -0.60
N GLY A 98 -15.67 -20.04 -1.76
CA GLY A 98 -16.31 -20.23 -3.06
C GLY A 98 -15.48 -19.67 -4.22
N ASP A 99 -16.04 -19.74 -5.42
CA ASP A 99 -15.49 -19.17 -6.65
C ASP A 99 -16.10 -17.79 -6.93
N PHE A 100 -15.30 -16.72 -6.90
CA PHE A 100 -15.81 -15.34 -7.08
C PHE A 100 -15.41 -14.69 -8.40
N GLN A 101 -16.30 -13.84 -8.94
CA GLN A 101 -16.02 -13.02 -10.12
C GLN A 101 -14.99 -11.94 -9.79
N THR A 102 -14.10 -11.64 -10.74
CA THR A 102 -13.12 -10.57 -10.60
C THR A 102 -13.83 -9.21 -10.60
N MET A 103 -13.49 -8.38 -9.62
CA MET A 103 -13.99 -7.01 -9.53
C MET A 103 -12.84 -6.03 -9.82
N ILE A 104 -13.11 -5.01 -10.64
CA ILE A 104 -12.13 -3.99 -11.01
C ILE A 104 -12.74 -2.62 -10.76
N LEU A 105 -12.07 -1.83 -9.93
CA LEU A 105 -12.29 -0.39 -9.82
C LEU A 105 -11.22 0.34 -10.63
N SER A 106 -11.65 1.19 -11.56
CA SER A 106 -10.76 1.87 -12.50
C SER A 106 -11.00 3.38 -12.51
N ASN A 107 -10.19 4.11 -13.29
CA ASN A 107 -10.23 5.58 -13.39
C ASN A 107 -9.95 6.28 -12.06
N LEU A 108 -9.14 5.66 -11.21
CA LEU A 108 -8.67 6.28 -9.98
C LEU A 108 -7.38 7.08 -10.26
N THR A 109 -7.12 8.06 -9.41
CA THR A 109 -5.88 8.84 -9.33
C THR A 109 -5.59 9.06 -7.86
N TYR A 110 -4.39 9.54 -7.50
CA TYR A 110 -4.14 9.91 -6.11
C TYR A 110 -5.17 10.92 -5.57
N GLY A 111 -5.64 11.86 -6.41
CA GLY A 111 -6.64 12.85 -6.02
C GLY A 111 -8.03 12.26 -5.78
N THR A 112 -8.43 11.25 -6.56
CA THR A 112 -9.78 10.67 -6.53
C THR A 112 -9.90 9.39 -5.71
N ILE A 113 -8.79 8.75 -5.37
CA ILE A 113 -8.80 7.54 -4.54
C ILE A 113 -9.22 7.87 -3.10
N GLU A 114 -10.21 7.14 -2.61
CA GLU A 114 -10.69 7.19 -1.24
C GLU A 114 -9.88 6.25 -0.34
N THR A 115 -10.00 6.44 0.96
CA THR A 115 -9.28 5.61 1.95
C THR A 115 -10.00 4.32 2.31
N ASN A 116 -11.28 4.18 1.96
CA ASN A 116 -12.08 3.00 2.32
C ASN A 116 -12.96 2.58 1.14
N TYR A 117 -12.84 1.33 0.72
CA TYR A 117 -13.68 0.73 -0.29
C TYR A 117 -14.36 -0.53 0.25
N THR A 118 -15.57 -0.81 -0.22
CA THR A 118 -16.26 -2.08 0.00
C THR A 118 -16.59 -2.71 -1.33
N PHE A 119 -16.02 -3.90 -1.58
CA PHE A 119 -16.31 -4.71 -2.75
C PHE A 119 -17.30 -5.79 -2.34
N ILE A 120 -18.38 -5.89 -3.11
CA ILE A 120 -19.38 -6.95 -2.96
C ILE A 120 -19.19 -7.88 -4.15
N LEU A 121 -18.57 -9.04 -3.91
CA LEU A 121 -18.29 -10.01 -4.95
C LEU A 121 -19.47 -10.98 -5.11
N THR A 122 -19.77 -11.31 -6.36
CA THR A 122 -20.73 -12.35 -6.73
C THR A 122 -20.01 -13.62 -7.11
N ASN A 123 -20.64 -14.76 -6.85
CA ASN A 123 -20.13 -16.06 -7.30
C ASN A 123 -20.05 -16.10 -8.83
N LYS A 124 -19.10 -16.85 -9.35
CA LYS A 124 -19.00 -17.17 -10.79
C LYS A 124 -20.16 -18.05 -11.26
#